data_AF-A0A243RHD9-F1
#
_entry.id   AF-A0A243RHD9-F1
#
_cell.length_a   1.000
_cell.length_b   1.000
_cell.length_c   1.000
_cell.angle_alpha   90.00
_cell.angle_beta   90.00
_cell.angle_gamma   90.00
#
_symmetry.space_group_name_H-M   'P 1'
#
loop_
_entity.id
_entity.type
_entity.pdbx_description
1 polymer ?
#
loop_
_entity_poly.entity_id
_entity_poly.type
_entity_poly.pdbx_seq_one_letter_code
_entity_poly.pdbx_strand_id
1 'polypeptide(L)'
;MTNAQATETYPGELADVPGWFPPLDQMLFTWFLERQQKQGMRGDLLELGVYMGKSAILLGHHLQDGEKFTVCDLFEGDAPDGANQAEATKSYASLTQQAFERNYLSFHDTLPTVIAAPSSVVTEKVAPGTCRFVHVDASHLYEHVHADIGAAHDILMPEGIVVLDDFRSEHTPGVSVAAWEAVLNRGLRPVCLSTQKLYGTWGDPEPLQEELLDMLRQRTDCGLSVQEAAGH
;
A
#
# COMPACT_ATOMS: atom_id res chain seq x y z
N MET A 1 -4.65 -20.61 -3.79
CA MET A 1 -5.43 -20.10 -2.65
C MET A 1 -4.92 -20.75 -1.38
N THR A 2 -3.99 -20.10 -0.69
CA THR A 2 -3.56 -20.44 0.68
C THR A 2 -4.31 -19.51 1.62
N ASN A 3 -5.26 -20.05 2.40
CA ASN A 3 -5.92 -19.29 3.45
C ASN A 3 -4.90 -19.00 4.55
N ALA A 4 -4.55 -17.73 4.72
CA ALA A 4 -3.76 -17.29 5.86
C ALA A 4 -4.67 -17.31 7.09
N GLN A 5 -4.45 -18.24 8.02
CA GLN A 5 -5.19 -18.30 9.28
C GLN A 5 -4.46 -17.47 10.33
N ALA A 6 -5.20 -16.75 11.16
CA ALA A 6 -4.67 -16.10 12.34
C ALA A 6 -4.04 -17.13 13.29
N THR A 7 -2.79 -16.92 13.68
CA THR A 7 -2.08 -17.72 14.68
C THR A 7 -2.24 -17.08 16.06
N GLU A 8 -2.33 -17.88 17.13
CA GLU A 8 -2.37 -17.38 18.51
C GLU A 8 -0.98 -17.03 19.07
N THR A 9 0.08 -17.24 18.28
CA THR A 9 1.47 -16.98 18.66
C THR A 9 1.92 -15.62 18.14
N TYR A 10 2.68 -14.88 18.96
CA TYR A 10 3.31 -13.63 18.52
C TYR A 10 4.31 -13.92 17.39
N PRO A 11 4.28 -13.17 16.27
CA PRO A 11 5.23 -13.34 15.18
C PRO A 11 6.66 -12.97 15.63
N GLY A 12 7.65 -13.78 15.26
CA GLY A 12 9.07 -13.52 15.52
C GLY A 12 9.78 -12.90 14.31
N GLU A 13 9.30 -13.18 13.11
CA GLU A 13 9.76 -12.58 11.86
C GLU A 13 8.58 -12.20 10.95
N LEU A 14 8.83 -11.33 9.97
CA LEU A 14 7.77 -10.82 9.09
C LEU A 14 7.03 -11.94 8.33
N ALA A 15 7.73 -13.05 8.05
CA ALA A 15 7.15 -14.22 7.40
C ALA A 15 6.03 -14.87 8.22
N ASP A 16 6.09 -14.78 9.55
CA ASP A 16 5.09 -15.33 10.48
C ASP A 16 3.75 -14.57 10.44
N VAL A 17 3.78 -13.30 10.00
CA VAL A 17 2.58 -12.45 9.92
C VAL A 17 1.75 -12.89 8.72
N PRO A 18 0.47 -13.27 8.91
CA PRO A 18 -0.43 -13.58 7.80
C PRO A 18 -0.58 -12.40 6.83
N GLY A 19 -0.64 -12.66 5.52
CA GLY A 19 -0.85 -11.62 4.50
C GLY A 19 0.00 -11.82 3.24
N TRP A 20 -0.35 -11.07 2.19
CA TRP A 20 0.24 -11.18 0.85
C TRP A 20 1.21 -10.02 0.58
N PHE A 21 2.46 -10.20 1.02
CA PHE A 21 3.50 -9.20 0.78
C PHE A 21 4.79 -9.91 0.33
N PRO A 22 4.92 -10.21 -0.97
CA PRO A 22 6.02 -11.03 -1.47
C PRO A 22 7.38 -10.30 -1.36
N PRO A 23 8.51 -11.03 -1.37
CA PRO A 23 9.84 -10.43 -1.19
C PRO A 23 10.19 -9.29 -2.15
N LEU A 24 9.71 -9.35 -3.40
CA LEU A 24 9.91 -8.28 -4.38
C LEU A 24 9.26 -6.97 -3.93
N ASP A 25 8.02 -7.03 -3.42
CA ASP A 25 7.30 -5.82 -2.97
C ASP A 25 7.88 -5.29 -1.66
N GLN A 26 8.34 -6.17 -0.75
CA GLN A 26 9.10 -5.76 0.44
C GLN A 26 10.36 -4.96 0.03
N MET A 27 11.12 -5.48 -0.94
CA MET A 27 12.30 -4.80 -1.48
C MET A 27 11.95 -3.46 -2.14
N LEU A 28 10.88 -3.40 -2.94
CA LEU A 28 10.46 -2.15 -3.60
C LEU A 28 10.04 -1.11 -2.56
N PHE A 29 9.21 -1.46 -1.57
CA PHE A 29 8.81 -0.54 -0.50
C PHE A 29 10.05 0.02 0.23
N THR A 30 10.94 -0.86 0.67
CA THR A 30 12.19 -0.45 1.33
C THR A 30 13.03 0.46 0.44
N TRP A 31 13.18 0.14 -0.86
CA TRP A 31 13.95 0.96 -1.78
C TRP A 31 13.38 2.38 -1.92
N PHE A 32 12.06 2.51 -2.14
CA PHE A 32 11.41 3.83 -2.25
C PHE A 32 11.54 4.63 -0.95
N LEU A 33 11.25 4.00 0.19
CA LEU A 33 11.29 4.67 1.49
C LEU A 33 12.71 5.08 1.87
N GLU A 34 13.71 4.21 1.71
CA GLU A 34 15.11 4.55 1.96
C GLU A 34 15.61 5.65 1.02
N ARG A 35 15.20 5.64 -0.25
CA ARG A 35 15.57 6.69 -1.19
C ARG A 35 15.04 8.05 -0.71
N GLN A 36 13.77 8.12 -0.34
CA GLN A 36 13.18 9.34 0.24
C GLN A 36 13.95 9.82 1.47
N GLN A 37 14.28 8.91 2.39
CA GLN A 37 15.08 9.23 3.59
C GLN A 37 16.48 9.76 3.24
N LYS A 38 17.20 9.10 2.31
CA LYS A 38 18.54 9.52 1.84
C LYS A 38 18.53 10.91 1.21
N GLN A 39 17.42 11.30 0.58
CA GLN A 39 17.20 12.65 0.02
C GLN A 39 16.73 13.68 1.06
N GLY A 40 16.58 13.27 2.32
CA GLY A 40 16.09 14.14 3.39
C GLY A 40 14.60 14.48 3.27
N MET A 41 13.85 13.75 2.44
CA MET A 41 12.40 13.93 2.33
C MET A 41 11.74 13.53 3.65
N ARG A 42 10.80 14.37 4.10
CA ARG A 42 9.96 14.16 5.28
C ARG A 42 8.51 14.16 4.84
N GLY A 43 7.71 13.30 5.45
CA GLY A 43 6.28 13.23 5.19
C GLY A 43 5.66 12.03 5.89
N ASP A 44 4.36 12.11 6.11
CA ASP A 44 3.58 11.07 6.76
C ASP A 44 3.51 9.79 5.89
N LEU A 45 3.14 8.69 6.51
CA LEU A 45 2.86 7.41 5.86
C LEU A 45 1.38 7.09 6.01
N LEU A 46 0.78 6.50 4.98
CA LEU A 46 -0.61 6.04 5.00
C LEU A 46 -0.74 4.66 4.35
N GLU A 47 -1.51 3.79 4.98
CA GLU A 47 -1.95 2.52 4.41
C GLU A 47 -3.48 2.38 4.53
N LEU A 48 -4.12 2.03 3.42
CA LEU A 48 -5.54 1.69 3.33
C LEU A 48 -5.65 0.19 3.06
N GLY A 49 -6.33 -0.55 3.94
CA GLY A 49 -6.30 -2.02 3.90
C GLY A 49 -5.02 -2.54 4.53
N VAL A 50 -5.14 -3.02 5.76
CA VAL A 50 -4.01 -3.31 6.65
C VAL A 50 -3.97 -4.80 6.96
N TYR A 51 -5.14 -5.43 7.00
CA TYR A 51 -5.31 -6.82 7.37
C TYR A 51 -4.55 -7.12 8.68
N MET A 52 -3.67 -8.12 8.67
CA MET A 52 -2.89 -8.55 9.85
C MET A 52 -1.59 -7.75 10.04
N GLY A 53 -1.37 -6.69 9.26
CA GLY A 53 -0.31 -5.69 9.46
C GLY A 53 1.04 -5.98 8.79
N LYS A 54 1.11 -6.92 7.85
CA LYS A 54 2.41 -7.35 7.28
C LYS A 54 3.15 -6.21 6.56
N SER A 55 2.47 -5.48 5.69
CA SER A 55 3.02 -4.29 5.03
C SER A 55 3.16 -3.11 6.01
N ALA A 56 2.18 -2.90 6.89
CA ALA A 56 2.23 -1.90 7.96
C ALA A 56 3.50 -2.01 8.80
N ILE A 57 3.88 -3.22 9.20
CA ILE A 57 5.11 -3.47 9.97
C ILE A 57 6.33 -2.96 9.22
N LEU A 58 6.45 -3.23 7.92
CA LEU A 58 7.57 -2.73 7.11
C LEU A 58 7.53 -1.21 7.00
N LEU A 59 6.36 -0.62 6.73
CA LEU A 59 6.19 0.85 6.69
C LEU A 59 6.63 1.51 8.00
N GLY A 60 6.25 0.93 9.14
CA GLY A 60 6.62 1.38 10.48
C GLY A 60 8.14 1.47 10.71
N HIS A 61 8.93 0.56 10.13
CA HIS A 61 10.40 0.61 10.24
C HIS A 61 11.01 1.82 9.52
N HIS A 62 10.27 2.41 8.59
CA HIS A 62 10.70 3.57 7.82
C HIS A 62 10.06 4.89 8.30
N LEU A 63 9.29 4.87 9.39
CA LEU A 63 8.76 6.07 10.02
C LEU A 63 9.90 6.87 10.64
N GLN A 64 9.99 8.15 10.30
CA GLN A 64 11.03 9.04 10.82
C GLN A 64 10.51 9.93 11.96
N ASP A 65 11.43 10.46 12.77
CA ASP A 65 11.10 11.40 13.84
C ASP A 65 10.28 12.59 13.31
N GLY A 66 9.13 12.83 13.94
CA GLY A 66 8.20 13.91 13.59
C GLY A 66 7.21 13.59 12.48
N GLU A 67 7.32 12.44 11.82
CA GLU A 67 6.32 11.93 10.87
C GLU A 67 5.19 11.20 11.62
N LYS A 68 4.04 11.06 10.97
CA LYS A 68 2.93 10.22 11.44
C LYS A 68 2.73 9.04 10.50
N PHE A 69 2.48 7.86 11.08
CA PHE A 69 1.96 6.73 10.32
C PHE A 69 0.48 6.55 10.66
N THR A 70 -0.37 6.51 9.63
CA THR A 70 -1.80 6.24 9.74
C THR A 70 -2.15 4.97 8.97
N VAL A 71 -2.99 4.14 9.57
CA VAL A 71 -3.53 2.94 8.94
C VAL A 71 -5.06 2.98 8.98
N CYS A 72 -5.72 2.55 7.92
CA CYS A 72 -7.18 2.54 7.82
C CYS A 72 -7.68 1.18 7.33
N ASP A 73 -8.54 0.54 8.11
CA ASP A 73 -9.17 -0.74 7.77
C ASP A 73 -10.57 -0.81 8.39
N LEU A 74 -11.45 -1.65 7.84
CA LEU A 74 -12.74 -1.95 8.45
C LEU A 74 -12.58 -2.81 9.70
N PHE A 75 -11.60 -3.72 9.72
CA PHE A 75 -11.46 -4.76 10.74
C PHE A 75 -12.78 -5.54 10.95
N GLU A 76 -13.33 -5.54 12.15
CA GLU A 76 -14.65 -6.13 12.47
C GLU A 76 -15.85 -5.21 12.15
N GLY A 77 -15.60 -4.03 11.60
CA GLY A 77 -16.61 -3.03 11.29
C GLY A 77 -17.47 -3.38 10.07
N ASP A 78 -18.63 -2.74 9.99
CA ASP A 78 -19.55 -2.91 8.87
C ASP A 78 -18.97 -2.31 7.58
N ALA A 79 -18.93 -3.09 6.51
CA ALA A 79 -18.55 -2.58 5.20
C ALA A 79 -19.61 -1.60 4.66
N PRO A 80 -19.22 -0.61 3.83
CA PRO A 80 -20.12 0.47 3.38
C PRO A 80 -21.27 -0.03 2.49
N ASP A 81 -21.13 -1.19 1.86
CA ASP A 81 -22.15 -1.80 1.02
C ASP A 81 -22.09 -3.34 1.06
N GLY A 82 -23.13 -3.98 0.54
CA GLY A 82 -23.28 -5.44 0.56
C GLY A 82 -22.26 -6.20 -0.29
N ALA A 83 -21.71 -5.58 -1.34
CA ALA A 83 -20.69 -6.22 -2.17
C ALA A 83 -19.33 -6.22 -1.45
N ASN A 84 -18.97 -5.09 -0.84
CA ASN A 84 -17.78 -4.98 -0.01
C ASN A 84 -17.88 -5.88 1.24
N GLN A 85 -19.06 -5.98 1.86
CA GLN A 85 -19.30 -6.92 2.97
C GLN A 85 -19.10 -8.39 2.54
N ALA A 86 -19.57 -8.77 1.35
CA ALA A 86 -19.43 -10.13 0.84
C ALA A 86 -17.96 -10.48 0.55
N GLU A 87 -17.20 -9.52 0.04
CA GLU A 87 -15.76 -9.62 -0.14
C GLU A 87 -15.03 -9.79 1.21
N ALA A 88 -15.30 -8.89 2.17
CA ALA A 88 -14.68 -8.92 3.48
C ALA A 88 -14.97 -10.24 4.24
N THR A 89 -16.21 -10.70 4.19
CA THR A 89 -16.61 -11.97 4.82
C THR A 89 -15.89 -13.17 4.20
N LYS A 90 -15.61 -13.14 2.89
CA LYS A 90 -14.96 -14.24 2.18
C LYS A 90 -13.45 -14.28 2.44
N SER A 91 -12.80 -13.12 2.43
CA SER A 91 -11.34 -13.01 2.44
C SER A 91 -10.75 -12.77 3.83
N TYR A 92 -11.52 -12.18 4.77
CA TYR A 92 -10.99 -11.62 6.01
C TYR A 92 -11.75 -12.08 7.28
N ALA A 93 -12.44 -13.22 7.26
CA ALA A 93 -13.29 -13.69 8.36
C ALA A 93 -12.62 -13.86 9.75
N SER A 94 -11.28 -13.77 9.83
CA SER A 94 -10.51 -13.84 11.08
C SER A 94 -9.81 -12.53 11.45
N LEU A 95 -10.02 -11.46 10.66
CA LEU A 95 -9.42 -10.15 10.88
C LEU A 95 -10.09 -9.46 12.08
N THR A 96 -9.25 -9.01 13.01
CA THR A 96 -9.64 -8.14 14.12
C THR A 96 -8.64 -7.01 14.27
N GLN A 97 -9.07 -5.84 14.73
CA GLN A 97 -8.15 -4.74 15.04
C GLN A 97 -7.10 -5.21 16.07
N GLN A 98 -7.51 -6.01 17.06
CA GLN A 98 -6.61 -6.54 18.07
C GLN A 98 -5.52 -7.47 17.49
N ALA A 99 -5.85 -8.29 16.48
CA ALA A 99 -4.86 -9.16 15.85
C ALA A 99 -3.80 -8.34 15.09
N PHE A 100 -4.22 -7.30 14.37
CA PHE A 100 -3.33 -6.34 13.74
C PHE A 100 -2.41 -5.68 14.79
N GLU A 101 -2.99 -5.07 15.83
CA GLU A 101 -2.23 -4.34 16.85
C GLU A 101 -1.20 -5.24 17.55
N ARG A 102 -1.60 -6.47 17.90
CA ARG A 102 -0.70 -7.47 18.48
C ARG A 102 0.48 -7.80 17.57
N ASN A 103 0.21 -8.05 16.29
CA ASN A 103 1.26 -8.37 15.33
C ASN A 103 2.20 -7.17 15.14
N TYR A 104 1.65 -5.97 14.99
CA TYR A 104 2.43 -4.74 14.83
C TYR A 104 3.35 -4.47 16.03
N LEU A 105 2.80 -4.59 17.25
CA LEU A 105 3.54 -4.39 18.51
C LEU A 105 4.58 -5.48 18.80
N SER A 106 4.62 -6.56 18.02
CA SER A 106 5.70 -7.55 18.11
C SER A 106 7.00 -7.03 17.47
N PHE A 107 6.91 -5.99 16.63
CA PHE A 107 8.05 -5.40 15.91
C PHE A 107 8.31 -3.94 16.30
N HIS A 108 7.31 -3.25 16.85
CA HIS A 108 7.36 -1.81 17.15
C HIS A 108 6.88 -1.50 18.56
N ASP A 109 7.42 -0.46 19.19
CA ASP A 109 7.07 -0.09 20.57
C ASP A 109 5.71 0.63 20.69
N THR A 110 5.24 1.27 19.62
CA THR A 110 4.02 2.08 19.61
C THR A 110 3.20 1.86 18.35
N LEU A 111 1.88 1.85 18.48
CA LEU A 111 0.95 1.74 17.36
C LEU A 111 0.98 2.97 16.43
N PRO A 112 0.68 2.79 15.14
CA PRO A 112 0.32 3.90 14.27
C PRO A 112 -1.03 4.50 14.70
N THR A 113 -1.43 5.60 14.07
CA THR A 113 -2.81 6.08 14.19
C THR A 113 -3.73 5.11 13.46
N VAL A 114 -4.60 4.41 14.20
CA VAL A 114 -5.54 3.42 13.64
C VAL A 114 -6.89 4.06 13.39
N ILE A 115 -7.36 4.00 12.15
CA ILE A 115 -8.71 4.38 11.74
C ILE A 115 -9.50 3.10 11.42
N ALA A 116 -10.34 2.68 12.36
CA ALA A 116 -11.27 1.55 12.16
C ALA A 116 -12.56 2.06 11.48
N ALA A 117 -12.51 2.24 10.16
CA ALA A 117 -13.61 2.81 9.38
C ALA A 117 -13.42 2.51 7.87
N PRO A 118 -14.47 2.72 7.03
CA PRO A 118 -14.29 2.72 5.58
C PRO A 118 -13.25 3.75 5.14
N SER A 119 -12.44 3.41 4.14
CA SER A 119 -11.36 4.27 3.63
C SER A 119 -11.84 5.64 3.15
N SER A 120 -13.12 5.77 2.80
CA SER A 120 -13.75 7.04 2.38
C SER A 120 -13.66 8.17 3.41
N VAL A 121 -13.41 7.87 4.69
CA VAL A 121 -13.23 8.90 5.73
C VAL A 121 -11.80 9.44 5.80
N VAL A 122 -10.83 8.85 5.08
CA VAL A 122 -9.40 9.14 5.30
C VAL A 122 -9.04 10.59 5.01
N THR A 123 -9.68 11.23 4.02
CA THR A 123 -9.47 12.65 3.67
C THR A 123 -9.92 13.61 4.77
N GLU A 124 -10.76 13.17 5.71
CA GLU A 124 -11.14 13.94 6.90
C GLU A 124 -10.15 13.76 8.06
N LYS A 125 -9.30 12.72 8.02
CA LYS A 125 -8.42 12.30 9.12
C LYS A 125 -6.95 12.58 8.85
N VAL A 126 -6.56 12.56 7.58
CA VAL A 126 -5.19 12.81 7.12
C VAL A 126 -5.18 14.12 6.35
N ALA A 127 -4.23 14.99 6.71
CA ALA A 127 -4.14 16.30 6.08
C ALA A 127 -3.67 16.18 4.61
N PRO A 128 -4.16 17.05 3.71
CA PRO A 128 -3.75 17.02 2.32
C PRO A 128 -2.27 17.38 2.16
N GLY A 129 -1.61 16.75 1.20
CA GLY A 129 -0.21 17.00 0.86
C GLY A 129 0.82 16.70 1.95
N THR A 130 0.49 15.88 2.96
CA THR A 130 1.43 15.55 4.04
C THR A 130 2.12 14.20 3.88
N CYS A 131 1.52 13.24 3.17
CA CYS A 131 2.11 11.92 3.04
C CYS A 131 3.19 11.88 1.95
N ARG A 132 4.30 11.20 2.24
CA ARG A 132 5.32 10.86 1.22
C ARG A 132 5.12 9.47 0.62
N PHE A 133 4.34 8.62 1.27
CA PHE A 133 4.06 7.26 0.81
C PHE A 133 2.64 6.85 1.19
N VAL A 134 1.85 6.41 0.21
CA VAL A 134 0.49 5.90 0.39
C VAL A 134 0.39 4.51 -0.25
N HIS A 135 -0.04 3.52 0.53
CA HIS A 135 -0.38 2.18 0.05
C HIS A 135 -1.90 1.99 0.02
N VAL A 136 -2.45 1.56 -1.13
CA VAL A 136 -3.88 1.31 -1.34
C VAL A 136 -4.10 -0.19 -1.60
N ASP A 137 -4.70 -0.86 -0.63
CA ASP A 137 -4.93 -2.32 -0.57
C ASP A 137 -6.25 -2.66 0.18
N ALA A 138 -7.25 -1.78 0.11
CA ALA A 138 -8.48 -1.89 0.91
C ALA A 138 -9.56 -2.80 0.28
N SER A 139 -10.20 -2.35 -0.80
CA SER A 139 -11.26 -3.09 -1.50
C SER A 139 -10.83 -3.46 -2.91
N HIS A 140 -11.40 -4.52 -3.48
CA HIS A 140 -11.19 -4.89 -4.87
C HIS A 140 -12.27 -4.39 -5.85
N LEU A 141 -13.22 -3.58 -5.36
CA LEU A 141 -14.29 -3.02 -6.18
C LEU A 141 -13.87 -1.67 -6.78
N TYR A 142 -14.14 -1.51 -8.07
CA TYR A 142 -13.75 -0.33 -8.84
C TYR A 142 -14.08 1.00 -8.15
N GLU A 143 -15.32 1.19 -7.65
CA GLU A 143 -15.75 2.46 -7.08
C GLU A 143 -14.95 2.85 -5.82
N HIS A 144 -14.64 1.87 -4.97
CA HIS A 144 -13.85 2.08 -3.76
C HIS A 144 -12.40 2.39 -4.11
N VAL A 145 -11.78 1.60 -5.00
CA VAL A 145 -10.40 1.82 -5.44
C VAL A 145 -10.25 3.16 -6.16
N HIS A 146 -11.20 3.51 -7.02
CA HIS A 146 -11.21 4.80 -7.73
C HIS A 146 -11.25 5.98 -6.73
N ALA A 147 -12.07 5.88 -5.69
CA ALA A 147 -12.14 6.87 -4.62
C ALA A 147 -10.85 6.91 -3.80
N ASP A 148 -10.29 5.77 -3.42
CA ASP A 148 -9.04 5.66 -2.64
C ASP A 148 -7.85 6.24 -3.41
N ILE A 149 -7.76 6.03 -4.72
CA ILE A 149 -6.76 6.68 -5.58
C ILE A 149 -6.93 8.21 -5.57
N GLY A 150 -8.17 8.70 -5.50
CA GLY A 150 -8.44 10.14 -5.36
C GLY A 150 -8.00 10.69 -4.02
N ALA A 151 -8.31 9.99 -2.93
CA ALA A 151 -7.81 10.35 -1.61
C ALA A 151 -6.27 10.35 -1.58
N ALA A 152 -5.63 9.33 -2.16
CA ALA A 152 -4.18 9.24 -2.26
C ALA A 152 -3.57 10.43 -3.01
N HIS A 153 -4.15 10.84 -4.14
CA HIS A 153 -3.72 12.03 -4.89
C HIS A 153 -3.74 13.29 -4.03
N ASP A 154 -4.80 13.51 -3.25
CA ASP A 154 -4.95 14.73 -2.45
C ASP A 154 -4.08 14.73 -1.18
N ILE A 155 -3.82 13.55 -0.62
CA ILE A 155 -3.05 13.35 0.60
C ILE A 155 -1.53 13.32 0.33
N LEU A 156 -1.10 12.86 -0.85
CA LEU A 156 0.30 12.81 -1.21
C LEU A 156 0.88 14.22 -1.43
N MET A 157 2.10 14.40 -0.94
CA MET A 157 2.94 15.50 -1.35
C MET A 157 3.35 15.34 -2.84
N PRO A 158 3.80 16.41 -3.53
CA PRO A 158 4.08 16.36 -4.97
C PRO A 158 5.01 15.23 -5.44
N GLU A 159 6.04 14.91 -4.65
CA GLU A 159 7.04 13.86 -4.94
C GLU A 159 6.73 12.54 -4.21
N GLY A 160 5.52 12.40 -3.69
CA GLY A 160 5.08 11.22 -2.96
C GLY A 160 4.87 10.02 -3.88
N ILE A 161 4.93 8.83 -3.28
CA ILE A 161 4.72 7.55 -3.97
C ILE A 161 3.36 6.98 -3.57
N VAL A 162 2.56 6.59 -4.56
CA VAL A 162 1.39 5.73 -4.38
C VAL A 162 1.72 4.31 -4.82
N VAL A 163 1.24 3.34 -4.05
CA VAL A 163 1.31 1.93 -4.39
C VAL A 163 -0.10 1.36 -4.41
N LEU A 164 -0.50 0.79 -5.55
CA LEU A 164 -1.82 0.19 -5.74
C LEU A 164 -1.67 -1.33 -5.78
N ASP A 165 -2.28 -2.03 -4.83
CA ASP A 165 -2.22 -3.50 -4.80
C ASP A 165 -3.15 -4.15 -5.82
N ASP A 166 -2.92 -5.44 -6.07
CA ASP A 166 -3.75 -6.35 -6.85
C ASP A 166 -4.23 -5.90 -8.24
N PHE A 167 -3.57 -4.92 -8.87
CA PHE A 167 -3.96 -4.41 -10.20
C PHE A 167 -3.84 -5.44 -11.33
N ARG A 168 -3.23 -6.61 -11.09
CA ARG A 168 -3.11 -7.74 -12.04
C ARG A 168 -3.83 -9.01 -11.58
N SER A 169 -4.50 -8.99 -10.44
CA SER A 169 -5.14 -10.17 -9.89
C SER A 169 -6.42 -10.52 -10.67
N GLU A 170 -6.58 -11.78 -11.08
CA GLU A 170 -7.66 -12.23 -11.96
C GLU A 170 -9.07 -12.01 -11.38
N HIS A 171 -9.17 -11.94 -10.06
CA HIS A 171 -10.42 -11.82 -9.32
C HIS A 171 -10.73 -10.36 -8.92
N THR A 172 -9.85 -9.41 -9.27
CA THR A 172 -9.94 -7.99 -8.88
C THR A 172 -9.96 -7.04 -10.10
N PRO A 173 -10.74 -7.33 -11.17
CA PRO A 173 -10.69 -6.52 -12.40
C PRO A 173 -11.04 -5.04 -12.19
N GLY A 174 -11.81 -4.72 -11.15
CA GLY A 174 -12.11 -3.33 -10.79
C GLY A 174 -10.88 -2.53 -10.40
N VAL A 175 -9.92 -3.17 -9.72
CA VAL A 175 -8.64 -2.57 -9.33
C VAL A 175 -7.81 -2.24 -10.56
N SER A 176 -7.70 -3.19 -11.51
CA SER A 176 -6.99 -2.99 -12.78
C SER A 176 -7.57 -1.79 -13.55
N VAL A 177 -8.90 -1.71 -13.65
CA VAL A 177 -9.58 -0.61 -14.36
C VAL A 177 -9.31 0.72 -13.67
N ALA A 178 -9.46 0.81 -12.35
CA ALA A 178 -9.23 2.04 -11.59
C ALA A 178 -7.76 2.51 -11.68
N ALA A 179 -6.80 1.59 -11.57
CA ALA A 179 -5.37 1.91 -11.68
C ALA A 179 -5.00 2.46 -13.06
N TRP A 180 -5.43 1.80 -14.14
CA TRP A 180 -5.15 2.28 -15.50
C TRP A 180 -5.93 3.53 -15.87
N GLU A 181 -7.17 3.70 -15.38
CA GLU A 181 -7.89 4.96 -15.49
C GLU A 181 -7.13 6.10 -14.81
N ALA A 182 -6.56 5.86 -13.63
CA ALA A 182 -5.77 6.88 -12.94
C ALA A 182 -4.56 7.31 -13.76
N VAL A 183 -3.89 6.36 -14.43
CA VAL A 183 -2.77 6.64 -15.33
C VAL A 183 -3.21 7.46 -16.54
N LEU A 184 -4.23 6.98 -17.26
CA LEU A 184 -4.63 7.55 -18.55
C LEU A 184 -5.41 8.86 -18.42
N ASN A 185 -6.20 9.02 -17.36
CA ASN A 185 -7.19 10.10 -17.23
C ASN A 185 -6.95 11.02 -16.04
N ARG A 186 -6.14 10.60 -15.05
CA ARG A 186 -5.97 11.33 -13.77
C ARG A 186 -4.51 11.65 -13.44
N GLY A 187 -3.62 11.53 -14.43
CA GLY A 187 -2.23 12.01 -14.36
C GLY A 187 -1.29 11.20 -13.48
N LEU A 188 -1.69 10.01 -13.02
CA LEU A 188 -0.80 9.11 -12.30
C LEU A 188 0.29 8.64 -13.26
N ARG A 189 1.57 8.78 -12.89
CA ARG A 189 2.70 8.37 -13.71
C ARG A 189 3.32 7.10 -13.12
N PRO A 190 3.28 5.96 -13.83
CA PRO A 190 3.89 4.73 -13.36
C PRO A 190 5.41 4.88 -13.21
N VAL A 191 5.95 4.40 -12.10
CA VAL A 191 7.40 4.25 -11.90
C VAL A 191 7.83 2.82 -12.22
N CYS A 192 7.16 1.83 -11.62
CA CYS A 192 7.40 0.43 -11.92
C CYS A 192 6.18 -0.43 -11.58
N LEU A 193 6.17 -1.64 -12.14
CA LEU A 193 5.17 -2.66 -11.82
C LEU A 193 5.89 -3.88 -11.23
N SER A 194 5.34 -4.43 -10.15
CA SER A 194 5.66 -5.78 -9.71
C SER A 194 4.63 -6.77 -10.27
N THR A 195 4.65 -8.02 -9.79
CA THR A 195 3.64 -9.00 -10.18
C THR A 195 2.23 -8.59 -9.75
N GLN A 196 2.09 -7.95 -8.58
CA GLN A 196 0.79 -7.62 -8.00
C GLN A 196 0.56 -6.11 -7.86
N LYS A 197 1.62 -5.28 -7.78
CA LYS A 197 1.51 -3.86 -7.41
C LYS A 197 1.94 -2.91 -8.54
N LEU A 198 1.21 -1.81 -8.67
CA LEU A 198 1.61 -0.65 -9.47
C LEU A 198 2.18 0.42 -8.53
N TYR A 199 3.41 0.86 -8.79
CA TYR A 199 4.05 1.97 -8.08
C TYR A 199 4.02 3.19 -8.99
N GLY A 200 3.55 4.32 -8.48
CA GLY A 200 3.44 5.54 -9.25
C GLY A 200 3.63 6.81 -8.43
N THR A 201 3.69 7.93 -9.14
CA THR A 201 3.74 9.27 -8.56
C THR A 201 2.97 10.25 -9.46
N TRP A 202 2.52 11.36 -8.91
CA TRP A 202 2.00 12.48 -9.70
C TRP A 202 3.08 13.54 -10.04
N GLY A 203 4.28 13.39 -9.45
CA GLY A 203 5.45 14.21 -9.74
C GLY A 203 6.21 13.77 -11.00
N ASP A 204 7.53 13.95 -11.01
CA ASP A 204 8.38 13.49 -12.10
C ASP A 204 8.89 12.05 -11.84
N PRO A 205 8.47 11.05 -12.64
CA PRO A 205 8.89 9.67 -12.44
C PRO A 205 10.32 9.40 -12.95
N GLU A 206 10.89 10.25 -13.82
CA GLU A 206 12.13 9.94 -14.54
C GLU A 206 13.32 9.69 -13.60
N PRO A 207 13.60 10.54 -12.57
CA PRO A 207 14.69 10.26 -11.63
C PRO A 207 14.48 8.97 -10.82
N LEU A 208 13.23 8.63 -10.49
CA LEU A 208 12.89 7.39 -9.78
C LEU A 208 13.14 6.17 -10.67
N GLN A 209 12.69 6.24 -11.93
CA GLN A 209 12.87 5.18 -12.91
C GLN A 209 14.34 4.92 -13.23
N GLU A 210 15.15 5.98 -13.44
CA GLU A 210 16.58 5.85 -13.72
C GLU A 210 17.33 5.16 -12.58
N GLU A 211 17.17 5.67 -11.35
CA GLU A 211 17.84 5.09 -10.18
C GLU A 211 17.38 3.66 -9.89
N LEU A 212 16.10 3.36 -10.09
CA LEU A 212 15.55 2.02 -9.89
C LEU A 212 16.10 1.04 -10.94
N LEU A 213 16.16 1.46 -12.21
CA LEU A 213 16.72 0.65 -13.29
C LEU A 213 18.20 0.33 -13.04
N ASP A 214 18.98 1.31 -12.59
CA ASP A 214 20.40 1.11 -12.28
C ASP A 214 20.61 0.14 -11.11
N MET A 215 19.75 0.18 -10.10
CA MET A 215 19.76 -0.78 -9.00
C MET A 215 19.36 -2.19 -9.49
N LEU A 216 18.26 -2.31 -10.24
CA LEU A 216 17.73 -3.61 -10.69
C LEU A 216 18.65 -4.29 -11.71
N ARG A 217 19.37 -3.54 -12.55
CA ARG A 217 20.36 -4.10 -13.50
C ARG A 217 21.53 -4.81 -12.81
N GLN A 218 21.80 -4.47 -11.55
CA GLN A 218 22.86 -5.10 -10.75
C GLN A 218 22.38 -6.38 -10.04
N ARG A 219 21.09 -6.69 -10.13
CA ARG A 219 20.47 -7.85 -9.49
C ARG A 219 20.29 -8.99 -10.47
N THR A 220 20.44 -10.22 -9.98
CA THR A 220 20.23 -11.45 -10.77
C THR A 220 19.00 -12.24 -10.32
N ASP A 221 18.32 -11.79 -9.27
CA ASP A 221 17.18 -12.44 -8.63
C ASP A 221 15.82 -11.89 -9.06
N CYS A 222 15.80 -10.88 -9.95
CA CYS A 222 14.59 -10.31 -10.53
C CYS A 222 14.66 -10.23 -12.06
N GLY A 223 13.56 -10.57 -12.72
CA GLY A 223 13.40 -10.33 -14.16
C GLY A 223 13.05 -8.87 -14.42
N LEU A 224 13.83 -8.18 -15.24
CA LEU A 224 13.60 -6.79 -15.60
C LEU A 224 13.15 -6.69 -17.07
N SER A 225 12.05 -5.98 -17.30
CA SER A 225 11.61 -5.56 -18.63
C SER A 225 11.15 -4.11 -18.59
N VAL A 226 11.53 -3.34 -19.61
CA VAL A 226 11.05 -1.97 -19.82
C VAL A 226 10.12 -2.00 -21.03
N GLN A 227 8.93 -1.42 -20.88
CA GLN A 227 7.91 -1.37 -21.92
C GLN A 227 7.30 0.03 -21.95
N GLU A 228 7.02 0.50 -23.16
CA GLU A 228 6.22 1.71 -23.38
C GLU A 228 4.76 1.29 -23.57
N ALA A 229 3.85 1.91 -22.82
CA ALA A 229 2.42 1.62 -22.86
C ALA A 229 1.61 2.91 -22.85
N ALA A 230 0.91 3.19 -23.96
CA ALA A 230 0.08 4.39 -24.12
C ALA A 230 0.83 5.72 -23.87
N GLY A 231 2.14 5.76 -24.14
CA GLY A 231 2.98 6.94 -23.92
C GLY A 231 3.53 7.08 -22.49
N HIS A 232 3.47 6.01 -21.69
CA HIS A 232 4.05 5.89 -20.35
C HIS A 232 5.10 4.78 -20.31
#